data_AF-A0A367IRY5-F1
#
_entry.id   AF-A0A367IRY5-F1
#
_cell.length_a   1.000
_cell.length_b   1.000
_cell.length_c   1.000
_cell.angle_alpha   90.00
_cell.angle_beta   90.00
_cell.angle_gamma   90.00
#
_symmetry.space_group_name_H-M   'P 1'
#
loop_
_entity.id
_entity.type
_entity.pdbx_description
1 polymer ?
#
loop_
_entity_poly.entity_id
_entity_poly.type
_entity_poly.pdbx_seq_one_letter_code
_entity_poly.pdbx_strand_id
1 'polypeptide(L)'
;MSEGHQQPTSSASGAGRQQQQQQGQQREKSFFEQFSGSIIQMIFFWIVMRMITGGFSKSSSPPPSPMQQPTPSDPVAASLQLRDYASVPDNIYYFPNPIIPDSDLPDAIVPLWQAGIPLDISIYISEEEYFTDYNKKPDIVASGINYGEPFEGKMFAIDIPTSKSVQHNGTIYAHIFAAQHHVPIDPRHPAHVPDAIVYQQHVLTKFYPQKSQKDTSSPFSILGNFTRQAPLVAHWQQNFTLSLVITPNNPIPKNGLKPPVLKYIPMNHQLLRDPQGKVGYFRPILFPNDFWQLRQNAFVVNESVSQLPLNIHIEPIAMWKFNTFAILDDSMKQQMNNPLGGMSAADADEIKRMFLETNPVLLVTTIAVSLLHSLFEMLAFKNDIA
;
A
#
# COMPACT_ATOMS: atom_id res chain seq x y z
N MET A 1 61.79 -14.83 61.61
CA MET A 1 61.04 -16.01 61.12
C MET A 1 59.57 -15.76 61.47
N SER A 2 58.64 -15.45 60.60
CA SER A 2 58.57 -15.20 59.15
C SER A 2 57.33 -14.30 58.95
N GLU A 3 57.48 -13.16 58.29
CA GLU A 3 56.84 -12.79 57.01
C GLU A 3 55.34 -13.16 56.82
N GLY A 4 54.54 -12.14 56.47
CA GLY A 4 53.18 -12.31 55.98
C GLY A 4 52.44 -10.98 55.77
N HIS A 5 52.77 -10.29 54.68
CA HIS A 5 52.28 -8.98 54.26
C HIS A 5 50.83 -8.98 53.69
N GLN A 6 50.17 -7.83 53.83
CA GLN A 6 49.25 -7.15 52.88
C GLN A 6 47.79 -7.65 52.71
N GLN A 7 46.85 -6.81 53.15
CA GLN A 7 45.63 -6.50 52.40
C GLN A 7 45.98 -5.66 51.16
N PRO A 8 45.19 -5.77 50.08
CA PRO A 8 44.30 -4.64 49.78
C PRO A 8 42.89 -5.05 49.33
N THR A 9 42.12 -4.00 49.10
CA THR A 9 40.67 -3.83 48.94
C THR A 9 40.11 -4.18 47.55
N SER A 10 38.78 -4.20 47.49
CA SER A 10 37.91 -3.68 46.42
C SER A 10 37.40 -4.63 45.30
N SER A 11 36.09 -4.93 45.42
CA SER A 11 35.04 -4.75 44.41
C SER A 11 35.39 -4.93 42.92
N ALA A 12 34.99 -6.08 42.35
CA ALA A 12 34.79 -6.21 40.90
C ALA A 12 33.68 -7.22 40.58
N SER A 13 32.42 -6.77 40.61
CA SER A 13 31.29 -7.52 40.02
C SER A 13 30.22 -6.62 39.39
N GLY A 14 30.60 -5.42 38.96
CA GLY A 14 29.70 -4.44 38.31
C GLY A 14 30.03 -4.09 36.86
N ALA A 15 31.25 -4.32 36.39
CA ALA A 15 31.72 -3.76 35.11
C ALA A 15 31.32 -4.56 33.85
N GLY A 16 31.00 -5.86 33.98
CA GLY A 16 30.69 -6.72 32.84
C GLY A 16 29.28 -6.54 32.24
N ARG A 17 28.30 -6.09 33.03
CA ARG A 17 26.92 -5.88 32.56
C ARG A 17 26.66 -4.48 31.99
N GLN A 18 27.43 -3.47 32.40
CA GLN A 18 27.29 -2.11 31.85
C GLN A 18 27.99 -1.94 30.49
N GLN A 19 29.07 -2.69 30.21
CA GLN A 19 29.74 -2.62 28.90
C GLN A 19 28.97 -3.32 27.77
N GLN A 20 28.16 -4.35 28.06
CA GLN A 20 27.30 -4.99 27.05
C GLN A 20 26.03 -4.19 26.73
N GLN A 21 25.49 -3.41 27.68
CA GLN A 21 24.36 -2.51 27.41
C GLN A 21 24.79 -1.21 26.69
N GLN A 22 26.02 -0.74 26.90
CA GLN A 22 26.54 0.44 26.17
C GLN A 22 26.98 0.11 24.73
N GLN A 23 27.48 -1.10 24.43
CA GLN A 23 27.79 -1.49 23.05
C GLN A 23 26.55 -1.75 22.17
N GLY A 24 25.42 -2.16 22.76
CA GLY A 24 24.14 -2.27 22.05
C GLY A 24 23.58 -0.90 21.64
N GLN A 25 23.58 0.07 22.58
CA GLN A 25 23.10 1.43 22.32
C GLN A 25 24.06 2.27 21.48
N GLN A 26 25.38 2.03 21.53
CA GLN A 26 26.33 2.69 20.63
C GLN A 26 26.26 2.16 19.20
N ARG A 27 25.89 0.89 18.97
CA ARG A 27 25.63 0.38 17.62
C ARG A 27 24.32 0.91 17.02
N GLU A 28 23.25 1.03 17.82
CA GLU A 28 22.01 1.68 17.36
C GLU A 28 22.23 3.16 17.05
N LYS A 29 22.96 3.90 17.90
CA LYS A 29 23.26 5.33 17.67
C LYS A 29 24.27 5.58 16.53
N SER A 30 25.29 4.73 16.38
CA SER A 30 26.28 4.84 15.30
C SER A 30 25.71 4.49 13.93
N PHE A 31 24.71 3.62 13.87
CA PHE A 31 24.00 3.32 12.61
C PHE A 31 23.03 4.45 12.22
N PHE A 32 22.35 5.02 13.22
CA PHE A 32 21.47 6.18 13.05
C PHE A 32 22.25 7.40 12.52
N GLU A 33 23.44 7.70 13.03
CA GLU A 33 24.24 8.83 12.55
C GLU A 33 24.89 8.58 11.17
N GLN A 34 25.21 7.33 10.82
CA GLN A 34 26.00 7.05 9.62
C GLN A 34 25.15 6.74 8.36
N PHE A 35 23.90 6.28 8.52
CA PHE A 35 23.07 5.86 7.37
C PHE A 35 21.67 6.50 7.30
N SER A 36 21.09 6.97 8.41
CA SER A 36 19.78 7.63 8.38
C SER A 36 19.85 9.00 7.70
N GLY A 37 20.95 9.74 7.89
CA GLY A 37 21.16 11.04 7.26
C GLY A 37 21.17 10.96 5.75
N SER A 38 21.93 10.03 5.18
CA SER A 38 22.17 9.95 3.73
C SER A 38 20.97 9.43 2.93
N ILE A 39 20.25 8.41 3.44
CA ILE A 39 19.12 7.82 2.71
C ILE A 39 17.86 8.70 2.83
N ILE A 40 17.59 9.23 4.03
CA ILE A 40 16.48 10.18 4.23
C ILE A 40 16.75 11.45 3.43
N GLN A 41 17.99 11.98 3.43
CA GLN A 41 18.35 13.09 2.55
C GLN A 41 18.17 12.73 1.07
N MET A 42 18.51 11.52 0.60
CA MET A 42 18.41 11.17 -0.81
C MET A 42 16.97 11.02 -1.31
N ILE A 43 16.10 10.35 -0.53
CA ILE A 43 14.65 10.28 -0.81
C ILE A 43 14.05 11.68 -0.85
N PHE A 44 14.48 12.50 0.09
CA PHE A 44 13.99 13.84 0.24
C PHE A 44 14.49 14.79 -0.85
N PHE A 45 15.77 14.70 -1.23
CA PHE A 45 16.34 15.40 -2.37
C PHE A 45 15.62 14.99 -3.66
N TRP A 46 15.25 13.72 -3.79
CA TRP A 46 14.44 13.22 -4.91
C TRP A 46 13.02 13.82 -4.92
N ILE A 47 12.34 13.90 -3.77
CA ILE A 47 11.03 14.57 -3.64
C ILE A 47 11.12 16.06 -3.97
N VAL A 48 12.15 16.75 -3.48
CA VAL A 48 12.39 18.19 -3.69
C VAL A 48 12.75 18.48 -5.15
N MET A 49 13.61 17.67 -5.76
CA MET A 49 13.97 17.79 -7.18
C MET A 49 12.75 17.58 -8.09
N ARG A 50 11.81 16.72 -7.66
CA ARG A 50 10.53 16.49 -8.36
C ARG A 50 9.52 17.64 -8.17
N MET A 51 9.61 18.41 -7.08
CA MET A 51 8.83 19.64 -6.90
C MET A 51 9.40 20.81 -7.72
N ILE A 52 10.73 20.96 -7.76
CA ILE A 52 11.42 22.05 -8.48
C ILE A 52 11.30 21.89 -10.01
N THR A 53 11.21 20.67 -10.52
CA THR A 53 11.03 20.37 -11.96
C THR A 53 9.58 20.48 -12.46
N GLY A 54 8.67 21.07 -11.68
CA GLY A 54 7.36 21.51 -12.16
C GLY A 54 6.24 20.46 -12.16
N GLY A 55 6.32 19.44 -11.29
CA GLY A 55 5.34 18.35 -11.22
C GLY A 55 3.93 18.69 -10.67
N PHE A 56 3.66 19.95 -10.33
CA PHE A 56 2.35 20.43 -9.88
C PHE A 56 1.85 21.55 -10.79
N SER A 57 1.31 21.19 -11.95
CA SER A 57 0.64 22.12 -12.85
C SER A 57 -0.65 22.65 -12.20
N LYS A 58 -0.72 23.97 -12.01
CA LYS A 58 -1.97 24.69 -11.72
C LYS A 58 -2.84 24.66 -12.97
N SER A 59 -3.93 23.88 -12.97
CA SER A 59 -4.97 24.00 -13.99
C SER A 59 -5.98 25.07 -13.58
N SER A 60 -5.96 26.23 -14.23
CA SER A 60 -7.15 27.10 -14.30
C SER A 60 -8.02 26.60 -15.45
N SER A 61 -9.28 26.26 -15.17
CA SER A 61 -10.26 25.88 -16.19
C SER A 61 -11.56 26.66 -15.98
N PRO A 62 -12.27 27.05 -17.06
CA PRO A 62 -13.52 27.81 -16.98
C PRO A 62 -14.70 26.92 -16.49
N PRO A 63 -15.83 27.53 -16.08
CA PRO A 63 -16.91 26.81 -15.39
C PRO A 63 -17.65 25.81 -16.31
N PRO A 64 -18.23 24.73 -15.72
CA PRO A 64 -18.84 23.65 -16.47
C PRO A 64 -20.24 24.00 -16.98
N SER A 65 -20.55 23.58 -18.20
CA SER A 65 -21.93 23.53 -18.73
C SER A 65 -22.68 22.31 -18.19
N PRO A 66 -24.02 22.35 -18.06
CA PRO A 66 -24.80 21.22 -17.54
C PRO A 66 -24.75 20.00 -18.48
N MET A 67 -24.51 18.81 -17.91
CA MET A 67 -24.36 17.54 -18.63
C MET A 67 -25.73 16.90 -18.95
N GLN A 68 -25.92 16.46 -20.18
CA GLN A 68 -27.00 15.53 -20.57
C GLN A 68 -26.45 14.09 -20.58
N GLN A 69 -27.24 13.14 -20.07
CA GLN A 69 -26.97 11.71 -20.19
C GLN A 69 -27.04 11.28 -21.66
N PRO A 70 -26.06 10.51 -22.18
CA PRO A 70 -26.17 9.93 -23.51
C PRO A 70 -27.17 8.76 -23.52
N THR A 71 -28.12 8.80 -24.45
CA THR A 71 -28.94 7.63 -24.83
C THR A 71 -28.20 6.79 -25.89
N PRO A 72 -28.33 5.45 -25.86
CA PRO A 72 -27.57 4.57 -26.76
C PRO A 72 -28.21 4.50 -28.15
N SER A 73 -27.52 5.00 -29.18
CA SER A 73 -27.80 4.65 -30.57
C SER A 73 -26.54 4.77 -31.43
N ASP A 74 -25.82 3.65 -31.55
CA ASP A 74 -25.20 3.06 -32.76
C ASP A 74 -23.91 2.28 -32.43
N PRO A 75 -23.68 1.10 -33.06
CA PRO A 75 -22.58 0.22 -32.70
C PRO A 75 -21.28 0.71 -33.37
N VAL A 76 -20.40 1.33 -32.58
CA VAL A 76 -19.03 1.61 -33.01
C VAL A 76 -18.19 0.34 -32.77
N ALA A 77 -17.44 -0.04 -33.82
CA ALA A 77 -16.51 -1.16 -33.96
C ALA A 77 -15.91 -1.72 -32.66
N ALA A 78 -15.82 -3.06 -32.58
CA ALA A 78 -15.27 -3.86 -31.47
C ALA A 78 -14.34 -3.06 -30.55
N SER A 79 -14.95 -2.42 -29.55
CA SER A 79 -14.28 -1.55 -28.60
C SER A 79 -13.47 -2.42 -27.66
N LEU A 80 -12.18 -2.13 -27.51
CA LEU A 80 -11.32 -2.75 -26.51
C LEU A 80 -12.05 -2.78 -25.16
N GLN A 81 -12.06 -3.93 -24.51
CA GLN A 81 -12.67 -4.13 -23.20
C GLN A 81 -11.58 -4.23 -22.14
N LEU A 82 -11.94 -3.98 -20.89
CA LEU A 82 -11.01 -4.13 -19.78
C LEU A 82 -10.39 -5.54 -19.73
N ARG A 83 -11.18 -6.55 -20.13
CA ARG A 83 -10.76 -7.94 -20.19
C ARG A 83 -9.60 -8.19 -21.17
N ASP A 84 -9.49 -7.40 -22.24
CA ASP A 84 -8.43 -7.58 -23.24
C ASP A 84 -7.03 -7.31 -22.67
N TYR A 85 -6.96 -6.63 -21.52
CA TYR A 85 -5.73 -6.36 -20.78
C TYR A 85 -5.54 -7.30 -19.57
N ALA A 86 -6.50 -8.18 -19.29
CA ALA A 86 -6.48 -9.05 -18.13
C ALA A 86 -5.89 -10.42 -18.50
N SER A 87 -4.80 -10.79 -17.83
CA SER A 87 -4.20 -12.13 -17.94
C SER A 87 -4.93 -13.14 -17.05
N VAL A 88 -6.23 -13.35 -17.26
CA VAL A 88 -7.06 -14.27 -16.47
C VAL A 88 -7.79 -15.29 -17.35
N PRO A 89 -8.12 -16.49 -16.82
CA PRO A 89 -8.87 -17.49 -17.56
C PRO A 89 -10.28 -17.02 -18.01
N ASP A 90 -10.81 -17.63 -19.07
CA ASP A 90 -12.09 -17.23 -19.69
C ASP A 90 -13.33 -17.42 -18.80
N ASN A 91 -13.25 -18.30 -17.81
CA ASN A 91 -14.32 -18.51 -16.83
C ASN A 91 -14.30 -17.50 -15.67
N ILE A 92 -13.26 -16.68 -15.56
CA ILE A 92 -13.13 -15.67 -14.51
C ILE A 92 -13.76 -14.36 -14.96
N TYR A 93 -14.89 -14.01 -14.34
CA TYR A 93 -15.60 -12.77 -14.64
C TYR A 93 -15.00 -11.57 -13.91
N TYR A 94 -14.67 -11.74 -12.64
CA TYR A 94 -14.08 -10.69 -11.80
C TYR A 94 -12.58 -10.90 -11.65
N PHE A 95 -11.83 -9.89 -12.04
CA PHE A 95 -10.37 -9.91 -12.03
C PHE A 95 -9.82 -8.58 -11.50
N PRO A 96 -8.60 -8.58 -10.93
CA PRO A 96 -7.94 -7.35 -10.50
C PRO A 96 -7.84 -6.35 -11.65
N ASN A 97 -7.94 -5.05 -11.36
CA ASN A 97 -7.88 -4.00 -12.38
C ASN A 97 -6.58 -4.11 -13.20
N PRO A 98 -6.65 -4.50 -14.49
CA PRO A 98 -5.46 -4.66 -15.31
C PRO A 98 -4.86 -3.30 -15.66
N ILE A 99 -3.55 -3.29 -15.92
CA ILE A 99 -2.83 -2.07 -16.27
C ILE A 99 -3.10 -1.76 -17.75
N ILE A 100 -3.84 -0.69 -17.99
CA ILE A 100 -4.14 -0.20 -19.34
C ILE A 100 -2.91 0.59 -19.85
N PRO A 101 -2.41 0.31 -21.08
CA PRO A 101 -1.35 1.08 -21.70
C PRO A 101 -1.69 2.57 -21.84
N ASP A 102 -0.69 3.44 -21.75
CA ASP A 102 -0.91 4.89 -21.85
C ASP A 102 -1.57 5.30 -23.18
N SER A 103 -1.27 4.60 -24.28
CA SER A 103 -1.88 4.83 -25.60
C SER A 103 -3.40 4.66 -25.58
N ASP A 104 -3.91 3.80 -24.71
CA ASP A 104 -5.31 3.39 -24.67
C ASP A 104 -6.07 4.08 -23.53
N LEU A 105 -5.40 5.00 -22.81
CA LEU A 105 -6.02 5.86 -21.80
C LEU A 105 -6.70 7.08 -22.45
N PRO A 106 -7.88 7.48 -21.96
CA PRO A 106 -8.54 8.72 -22.40
C PRO A 106 -7.79 9.98 -21.94
N ASP A 107 -8.13 11.12 -22.55
CA ASP A 107 -7.57 12.44 -22.18
C ASP A 107 -7.99 12.87 -20.76
N ALA A 108 -9.17 12.44 -20.33
CA ALA A 108 -9.66 12.62 -18.97
C ALA A 108 -10.59 11.47 -18.56
N ILE A 109 -10.75 11.28 -17.24
CA ILE A 109 -11.71 10.32 -16.69
C ILE A 109 -12.67 11.00 -15.73
N VAL A 110 -13.92 10.52 -15.70
CA VAL A 110 -14.98 10.98 -14.80
C VAL A 110 -15.63 9.79 -14.09
N PRO A 111 -16.13 9.97 -12.86
CA PRO A 111 -16.81 8.89 -12.16
C PRO A 111 -18.08 8.50 -12.92
N LEU A 112 -18.27 7.19 -13.10
CA LEU A 112 -19.46 6.62 -13.74
C LEU A 112 -20.67 6.68 -12.80
N TRP A 113 -20.44 6.47 -11.50
CA TRP A 113 -21.47 6.60 -10.48
C TRP A 113 -21.61 8.05 -10.05
N GLN A 114 -22.84 8.48 -9.80
CA GLN A 114 -23.10 9.79 -9.22
C GLN A 114 -23.02 9.72 -7.70
N ALA A 115 -22.60 10.82 -7.07
CA ALA A 115 -22.61 10.94 -5.62
C ALA A 115 -24.05 10.74 -5.08
N GLY A 116 -24.17 10.13 -3.90
CA GLY A 116 -25.45 9.80 -3.27
C GLY A 116 -26.02 8.43 -3.65
N ILE A 117 -25.43 7.72 -4.61
CA ILE A 117 -25.86 6.34 -4.93
C ILE A 117 -25.55 5.43 -3.73
N PRO A 118 -26.57 4.75 -3.15
CA PRO A 118 -26.33 3.82 -2.06
C PRO A 118 -25.58 2.59 -2.56
N LEU A 119 -24.59 2.14 -1.79
CA LEU A 119 -23.79 0.97 -2.08
C LEU A 119 -23.63 0.08 -0.86
N ASP A 120 -23.38 -1.19 -1.13
CA ASP A 120 -22.96 -2.18 -0.14
C ASP A 120 -21.54 -2.67 -0.47
N ILE A 121 -20.73 -2.82 0.58
CA ILE A 121 -19.43 -3.49 0.47
C ILE A 121 -19.55 -4.88 1.06
N SER A 122 -19.31 -5.90 0.24
CA SER A 122 -19.30 -7.31 0.64
C SER A 122 -17.89 -7.87 0.53
N ILE A 123 -17.41 -8.54 1.58
CA ILE A 123 -16.07 -9.14 1.62
C ILE A 123 -16.20 -10.65 1.80
N TYR A 124 -15.51 -11.40 0.94
CA TYR A 124 -15.43 -12.85 0.99
C TYR A 124 -13.98 -13.26 1.17
N ILE A 125 -13.72 -14.08 2.18
CA ILE A 125 -12.39 -14.58 2.50
C ILE A 125 -12.23 -15.98 1.92
N SER A 126 -11.17 -16.18 1.17
CA SER A 126 -10.93 -17.44 0.47
C SER A 126 -9.43 -17.73 0.34
N GLU A 127 -9.09 -19.00 0.15
CA GLU A 127 -7.75 -19.40 -0.29
C GLU A 127 -7.64 -19.47 -1.82
N GLU A 128 -8.76 -19.32 -2.53
CA GLU A 128 -8.80 -19.26 -3.99
C GLU A 128 -8.35 -17.89 -4.50
N GLU A 129 -7.50 -17.86 -5.53
CA GLU A 129 -7.02 -16.61 -6.12
C GLU A 129 -8.14 -15.85 -6.85
N TYR A 130 -9.09 -16.56 -7.46
CA TYR A 130 -10.21 -15.94 -8.18
C TYR A 130 -11.55 -16.24 -7.51
N PHE A 131 -12.41 -15.23 -7.45
CA PHE A 131 -13.76 -15.42 -6.93
C PHE A 131 -14.63 -16.12 -7.98
N THR A 132 -15.09 -17.33 -7.64
CA THR A 132 -15.92 -18.16 -8.52
C THR A 132 -17.19 -18.70 -7.85
N ASP A 133 -17.25 -18.68 -6.52
CA ASP A 133 -18.41 -19.17 -5.76
C ASP A 133 -19.42 -18.05 -5.47
N TYR A 134 -20.29 -17.78 -6.44
CA TYR A 134 -21.36 -16.79 -6.32
C TYR A 134 -22.51 -17.18 -5.37
N ASN A 135 -22.53 -18.43 -4.88
CA ASN A 135 -23.51 -18.88 -3.89
C ASN A 135 -23.03 -18.68 -2.44
N LYS A 136 -21.72 -18.45 -2.26
CA LYS A 136 -21.14 -18.17 -0.96
C LYS A 136 -21.80 -16.92 -0.36
N LYS A 137 -22.06 -16.95 0.95
CA LYS A 137 -22.48 -15.75 1.69
C LYS A 137 -21.25 -14.90 2.06
N PRO A 138 -21.35 -13.57 2.02
CA PRO A 138 -20.26 -12.69 2.43
C PRO A 138 -19.92 -12.90 3.90
N ASP A 139 -18.62 -12.90 4.20
CA ASP A 139 -18.11 -12.99 5.57
C ASP A 139 -18.35 -11.66 6.31
N ILE A 140 -18.28 -10.54 5.59
CA ILE A 140 -18.58 -9.19 6.09
C ILE A 140 -19.45 -8.44 5.07
N VAL A 141 -20.45 -7.71 5.57
CA VAL A 141 -21.28 -6.78 4.79
C VAL A 141 -21.32 -5.43 5.48
N ALA A 142 -20.97 -4.38 4.75
CA ALA A 142 -21.11 -3.00 5.17
C ALA A 142 -22.13 -2.28 4.27
N SER A 143 -23.27 -1.92 4.88
CA SER A 143 -24.37 -1.20 4.24
C SER A 143 -24.52 0.22 4.80
N GLY A 144 -25.38 1.02 4.18
CA GLY A 144 -25.64 2.41 4.58
C GLY A 144 -24.47 3.33 4.24
N ILE A 145 -23.83 3.09 3.09
CA ILE A 145 -22.77 3.92 2.53
C ILE A 145 -23.33 4.55 1.26
N ASN A 146 -23.22 5.86 1.14
CA ASN A 146 -23.53 6.57 -0.10
C ASN A 146 -22.23 6.90 -0.82
N TYR A 147 -22.15 6.56 -2.10
CA TYR A 147 -20.98 6.86 -2.92
C TYR A 147 -20.73 8.38 -2.96
N GLY A 148 -19.45 8.78 -2.90
CA GLY A 148 -19.05 10.20 -3.01
C GLY A 148 -19.35 11.06 -1.78
N GLU A 149 -19.97 10.50 -0.74
CA GLU A 149 -20.26 11.21 0.51
C GLU A 149 -19.36 10.71 1.65
N PRO A 150 -18.94 11.59 2.58
CA PRO A 150 -18.31 11.15 3.83
C PRO A 150 -19.26 10.29 4.65
N PHE A 151 -18.72 9.26 5.30
CA PHE A 151 -19.44 8.40 6.23
C PHE A 151 -18.56 8.05 7.44
N GLU A 152 -19.18 7.62 8.54
CA GLU A 152 -18.44 7.14 9.71
C GLU A 152 -17.82 5.78 9.42
N GLY A 153 -16.54 5.62 9.78
CA GLY A 153 -15.80 4.37 9.59
C GLY A 153 -16.49 3.19 10.28
N LYS A 154 -16.54 2.05 9.59
CA LYS A 154 -17.17 0.82 10.10
C LYS A 154 -16.11 -0.21 10.42
N MET A 155 -16.17 -0.77 11.63
CA MET A 155 -15.24 -1.78 12.12
C MET A 155 -15.91 -3.14 12.17
N PHE A 156 -15.23 -4.16 11.66
CA PHE A 156 -15.66 -5.56 11.71
C PHE A 156 -14.53 -6.40 12.25
N ALA A 157 -14.86 -7.42 13.05
CA ALA A 157 -13.89 -8.38 13.57
C ALA A 157 -14.42 -9.79 13.31
N ILE A 158 -13.57 -10.63 12.73
CA ILE A 158 -13.85 -12.04 12.45
C ILE A 158 -12.63 -12.89 12.74
N ASP A 159 -12.85 -14.14 13.12
CA ASP A 159 -11.80 -15.13 13.30
C ASP A 159 -11.87 -16.15 12.16
N ILE A 160 -10.79 -16.25 11.40
CA ILE A 160 -10.70 -17.15 10.25
C ILE A 160 -10.04 -18.45 10.72
N PRO A 161 -10.67 -19.62 10.54
CA PRO A 161 -10.05 -20.88 10.89
C PRO A 161 -8.81 -21.14 10.03
N THR A 162 -7.67 -21.41 10.66
CA THR A 162 -6.44 -21.67 9.92
C THR A 162 -6.49 -23.05 9.28
N SER A 163 -6.40 -23.11 7.95
CA SER A 163 -6.26 -24.39 7.24
C SER A 163 -4.83 -24.90 7.26
N LYS A 164 -4.64 -26.20 6.98
CA LYS A 164 -3.30 -26.77 6.81
C LYS A 164 -2.54 -26.10 5.68
N SER A 165 -3.21 -25.70 4.61
CA SER A 165 -2.59 -24.99 3.48
C SER A 165 -1.92 -23.70 3.96
N VAL A 166 -2.66 -22.88 4.71
CA VAL A 166 -2.18 -21.58 5.22
C VAL A 166 -1.03 -21.76 6.23
N GLN A 167 -1.08 -22.79 7.08
CA GLN A 167 0.02 -23.16 7.98
C GLN A 167 1.31 -23.53 7.23
N HIS A 168 1.20 -23.95 5.97
CA HIS A 168 2.32 -24.31 5.10
C HIS A 168 2.53 -23.27 3.99
N ASN A 169 2.51 -21.98 4.35
CA ASN A 169 2.73 -20.85 3.45
C ASN A 169 1.63 -20.66 2.37
N GLY A 170 0.40 -21.10 2.63
CA GLY A 170 -0.75 -20.79 1.80
C GLY A 170 -1.17 -19.32 1.87
N THR A 171 -1.82 -18.83 0.81
CA THR A 171 -2.28 -17.45 0.68
C THR A 171 -3.77 -17.35 0.99
N ILE A 172 -4.16 -16.38 1.82
CA ILE A 172 -5.56 -16.00 1.99
C ILE A 172 -5.81 -14.69 1.26
N TYR A 173 -6.90 -14.65 0.51
CA TYR A 173 -7.39 -13.51 -0.24
C TYR A 173 -8.69 -12.97 0.37
N ALA A 174 -8.83 -11.65 0.36
CA ALA A 174 -10.09 -10.96 0.51
C ALA A 174 -10.59 -10.54 -0.89
N HIS A 175 -11.73 -11.10 -1.28
CA HIS A 175 -12.49 -10.71 -2.46
C HIS A 175 -13.50 -9.64 -2.05
N ILE A 176 -13.28 -8.42 -2.48
CA ILE A 176 -14.03 -7.25 -2.03
C ILE A 176 -14.89 -6.77 -3.18
N PHE A 177 -16.20 -6.70 -2.95
CA PHE A 177 -17.18 -6.17 -3.88
C PHE A 177 -17.79 -4.90 -3.31
N ALA A 178 -17.73 -3.80 -4.06
CA ALA A 178 -18.61 -2.66 -3.84
C ALA A 178 -19.66 -2.66 -4.94
N ALA A 179 -20.93 -2.86 -4.58
CA ALA A 179 -22.04 -2.92 -5.51
C ALA A 179 -23.06 -1.84 -5.17
N GLN A 180 -23.71 -1.26 -6.17
CA GLN A 180 -24.91 -0.46 -5.92
C GLN A 180 -25.93 -1.30 -5.14
N HIS A 181 -26.67 -0.67 -4.24
CA HIS A 181 -27.59 -1.37 -3.34
C HIS A 181 -28.56 -2.26 -4.12
N HIS A 182 -28.73 -3.51 -3.65
CA HIS A 182 -29.55 -4.55 -4.29
C HIS A 182 -29.08 -5.06 -5.67
N VAL A 183 -27.94 -4.64 -6.21
CA VAL A 183 -27.40 -5.21 -7.45
C VAL A 183 -26.65 -6.52 -7.13
N PRO A 184 -27.04 -7.67 -7.73
CA PRO A 184 -26.41 -8.95 -7.44
C PRO A 184 -25.05 -9.07 -8.14
N ILE A 185 -24.08 -9.64 -7.43
CA ILE A 185 -22.73 -9.87 -7.96
C ILE A 185 -22.64 -11.05 -8.92
N ASP A 186 -23.60 -11.98 -8.93
CA ASP A 186 -23.55 -13.13 -9.85
C ASP A 186 -23.79 -12.66 -11.30
N PRO A 187 -22.82 -12.86 -12.22
CA PRO A 187 -22.95 -12.46 -13.62
C PRO A 187 -24.10 -13.18 -14.35
N ARG A 188 -24.57 -14.31 -13.82
CA ARG A 188 -25.67 -15.10 -14.38
C ARG A 188 -27.05 -14.56 -13.97
N HIS A 189 -27.10 -13.66 -12.99
CA HIS A 189 -28.36 -13.12 -12.50
C HIS A 189 -28.94 -12.09 -13.49
N PRO A 190 -30.25 -12.13 -13.84
CA PRO A 190 -30.84 -11.21 -14.83
C PRO A 190 -30.72 -9.71 -14.50
N ALA A 191 -30.73 -9.37 -13.20
CA ALA A 191 -30.54 -8.01 -12.70
C ALA A 191 -29.07 -7.60 -12.53
N HIS A 192 -28.11 -8.43 -12.94
CA HIS A 192 -26.70 -8.11 -12.84
C HIS A 192 -26.32 -6.96 -13.78
N VAL A 193 -25.61 -5.96 -13.25
CA VAL A 193 -25.10 -4.84 -14.02
C VAL A 193 -23.60 -4.71 -13.77
N PRO A 194 -22.73 -5.04 -14.75
CA PRO A 194 -21.27 -5.08 -14.55
C PRO A 194 -20.71 -3.75 -14.04
N ASP A 195 -21.17 -2.65 -14.62
CA ASP A 195 -20.71 -1.31 -14.31
C ASP A 195 -21.29 -0.74 -13.01
N ALA A 196 -22.25 -1.43 -12.37
CA ALA A 196 -22.78 -1.12 -11.05
C ALA A 196 -22.06 -1.88 -9.93
N ILE A 197 -20.96 -2.59 -10.24
CA ILE A 197 -20.15 -3.35 -9.30
C ILE A 197 -18.68 -3.03 -9.51
N VAL A 198 -17.90 -3.01 -8.44
CA VAL A 198 -16.43 -2.96 -8.44
C VAL A 198 -15.92 -4.15 -7.67
N TYR A 199 -14.94 -4.84 -8.25
CA TYR A 199 -14.23 -5.93 -7.60
C TYR A 199 -12.78 -5.51 -7.32
N GLN A 200 -12.32 -5.79 -6.11
CA GLN A 200 -10.94 -5.63 -5.71
C GLN A 200 -10.49 -6.90 -4.98
N GLN A 201 -9.38 -7.48 -5.43
CA GLN A 201 -8.71 -8.56 -4.72
C GLN A 201 -7.65 -7.96 -3.79
N HIS A 202 -7.54 -8.49 -2.58
CA HIS A 202 -6.51 -8.12 -1.63
C HIS A 202 -5.88 -9.36 -0.99
N VAL A 203 -4.55 -9.40 -0.92
CA VAL A 203 -3.80 -10.50 -0.29
C VAL A 203 -3.63 -10.20 1.20
N LEU A 204 -4.25 -11.02 2.05
CA LEU A 204 -4.19 -10.87 3.51
C LEU A 204 -2.90 -11.46 4.09
N THR A 205 -2.46 -12.62 3.59
CA THR A 205 -1.21 -13.26 4.03
C THR A 205 0.01 -12.50 3.48
N LYS A 206 0.91 -12.06 4.35
CA LYS A 206 2.17 -11.40 3.94
C LYS A 206 3.33 -12.39 4.01
N PHE A 207 4.30 -12.29 3.10
CA PHE A 207 5.47 -13.17 3.08
C PHE A 207 6.73 -12.39 3.39
N TYR A 208 7.42 -12.75 4.47
CA TYR A 208 8.67 -12.10 4.87
C TYR A 208 9.81 -13.11 4.94
N PRO A 209 11.05 -12.70 4.61
CA PRO A 209 12.21 -13.58 4.71
C PRO A 209 12.45 -13.96 6.17
N GLN A 210 12.69 -15.24 6.43
CA GLN A 210 13.04 -15.71 7.76
C GLN A 210 14.35 -15.06 8.20
N LYS A 211 14.37 -14.46 9.40
CA LYS A 211 15.63 -13.96 9.98
C LYS A 211 16.54 -15.16 10.18
N SER A 212 17.64 -15.22 9.43
CA SER A 212 18.65 -16.26 9.60
C SER A 212 19.20 -16.17 11.02
N GLN A 213 18.96 -17.22 11.82
CA GLN A 213 19.56 -17.35 13.13
C GLN A 213 21.07 -17.45 12.88
N LYS A 214 21.84 -16.46 13.32
CA LYS A 214 23.30 -16.48 13.19
C LYS A 214 23.80 -17.67 14.00
N ASP A 215 24.05 -18.80 13.34
CA ASP A 215 24.81 -19.90 13.90
C ASP A 215 26.23 -19.38 14.15
N THR A 216 26.51 -19.00 15.39
CA THR A 216 27.80 -18.49 15.87
C THR A 216 28.88 -19.58 15.96
N SER A 217 28.66 -20.77 15.40
CA SER A 217 29.48 -21.96 15.61
C SER A 217 30.45 -22.33 14.48
N SER A 218 30.42 -21.64 13.33
CA SER A 218 31.35 -21.96 12.23
C SER A 218 31.93 -20.72 11.55
N PRO A 219 33.26 -20.50 11.58
CA PRO A 219 33.94 -19.45 10.82
C PRO A 219 33.76 -19.55 9.29
N PHE A 220 33.30 -20.71 8.79
CA PHE A 220 33.09 -20.97 7.36
C PHE A 220 31.70 -20.61 6.85
N SER A 221 30.73 -20.29 7.72
CA SER A 221 29.37 -19.88 7.31
C SER A 221 29.30 -18.48 6.67
N ILE A 222 30.36 -17.68 6.84
CA ILE A 222 30.45 -16.30 6.34
C ILE A 222 30.57 -16.25 4.81
N LEU A 223 31.13 -17.28 4.16
CA LEU A 223 31.26 -17.35 2.70
C LEU A 223 30.06 -17.96 1.99
N GLY A 224 29.22 -18.75 2.67
CA GLY A 224 28.08 -19.46 2.06
C GLY A 224 26.76 -18.68 2.02
N ASN A 225 26.68 -17.53 2.72
CA ASN A 225 25.43 -16.78 2.90
C ASN A 225 25.18 -15.68 1.86
N PHE A 226 26.10 -15.46 0.90
CA PHE A 226 25.93 -14.41 -0.11
C PHE A 226 24.93 -14.75 -1.23
N THR A 227 24.48 -16.01 -1.33
CA THR A 227 23.59 -16.47 -2.42
C THR A 227 22.28 -17.10 -1.98
N ARG A 228 22.07 -17.39 -0.69
CA ARG A 228 20.78 -17.92 -0.20
C ARG A 228 19.85 -16.79 0.21
N GLN A 229 18.87 -16.50 -0.62
CA GLN A 229 17.67 -15.81 -0.16
C GLN A 229 17.05 -16.65 0.96
N ALA A 230 16.83 -16.06 2.13
CA ALA A 230 16.19 -16.75 3.24
C ALA A 230 14.78 -17.21 2.79
N PRO A 231 14.33 -18.40 3.24
CA PRO A 231 12.99 -18.88 2.89
C PRO A 231 11.93 -17.87 3.35
N LEU A 232 10.96 -17.61 2.49
CA LEU A 232 9.81 -16.77 2.81
C LEU A 232 8.87 -17.54 3.74
N VAL A 233 8.37 -16.86 4.77
CA VAL A 233 7.43 -17.43 5.74
C VAL A 233 6.17 -16.57 5.77
N ALA A 234 5.00 -17.23 5.81
CA ALA A 234 3.72 -16.57 5.95
C ALA A 234 3.60 -15.85 7.30
N HIS A 235 3.14 -14.62 7.23
CA HIS A 235 2.85 -13.76 8.36
C HIS A 235 1.43 -13.23 8.24
N TRP A 236 0.77 -13.09 9.37
CA TRP A 236 -0.59 -12.60 9.47
C TRP A 236 -0.63 -11.21 10.08
N GLN A 237 -1.34 -10.29 9.43
CA GLN A 237 -1.65 -8.96 9.93
C GLN A 237 -3.11 -8.96 10.41
N GLN A 238 -3.32 -8.66 11.69
CA GLN A 238 -4.66 -8.64 12.25
C GLN A 238 -5.49 -7.44 11.76
N ASN A 239 -4.86 -6.31 11.41
CA ASN A 239 -5.59 -5.09 11.04
C ASN A 239 -5.49 -4.82 9.54
N PHE A 240 -6.65 -4.66 8.90
CA PHE A 240 -6.78 -4.33 7.49
C PHE A 240 -7.69 -3.10 7.34
N THR A 241 -7.23 -2.09 6.60
CA THR A 241 -8.03 -0.91 6.29
C THR A 241 -8.41 -0.93 4.81
N LEU A 242 -9.71 -0.90 4.53
CA LEU A 242 -10.26 -0.71 3.19
C LEU A 242 -10.81 0.70 3.09
N SER A 243 -10.19 1.53 2.26
CA SER A 243 -10.64 2.90 2.05
C SER A 243 -11.49 3.03 0.78
N LEU A 244 -12.67 3.63 0.88
CA LEU A 244 -13.46 4.07 -0.27
C LEU A 244 -13.07 5.51 -0.60
N VAL A 245 -12.55 5.75 -1.81
CA VAL A 245 -12.08 7.08 -2.19
C VAL A 245 -13.26 7.99 -2.54
N ILE A 246 -13.35 9.12 -1.85
CA ILE A 246 -14.25 10.22 -2.20
C ILE A 246 -13.64 10.98 -3.38
N THR A 247 -14.25 10.81 -4.54
CA THR A 247 -13.84 11.43 -5.80
C THR A 247 -14.43 12.83 -5.93
N PRO A 248 -13.66 13.83 -6.39
CA PRO A 248 -14.22 15.13 -6.72
C PRO A 248 -15.13 15.04 -7.94
N ASN A 249 -16.07 15.98 -8.07
CA ASN A 249 -16.96 16.07 -9.24
C ASN A 249 -16.25 16.54 -10.53
N ASN A 250 -14.97 16.88 -10.44
CA ASN A 250 -14.19 17.39 -11.57
C ASN A 250 -13.51 16.24 -12.33
N PRO A 251 -13.44 16.32 -13.68
CA PRO A 251 -12.69 15.35 -14.47
C PRO A 251 -11.22 15.29 -14.05
N ILE A 252 -10.67 14.07 -14.01
CA ILE A 252 -9.26 13.85 -13.73
C ILE A 252 -8.53 13.79 -15.09
N PRO A 253 -7.64 14.75 -15.41
CA PRO A 253 -6.93 14.73 -16.67
C PRO A 253 -5.89 13.59 -16.69
N LYS A 254 -5.58 13.07 -17.88
CA LYS A 254 -4.59 12.01 -18.11
C LYS A 254 -3.24 12.31 -17.44
N ASN A 255 -2.78 13.55 -17.50
CA ASN A 255 -1.52 13.97 -16.86
C ASN A 255 -1.51 13.82 -15.33
N GLY A 256 -2.70 13.81 -14.70
CA GLY A 256 -2.89 13.57 -13.27
C GLY A 256 -2.91 12.08 -12.91
N LEU A 257 -3.09 11.18 -13.88
CA LEU A 257 -3.14 9.73 -13.70
C LEU A 257 -1.73 9.14 -13.68
N LYS A 258 -1.06 9.23 -12.53
CA LYS A 258 0.27 8.61 -12.38
C LYS A 258 0.14 7.08 -12.33
N PRO A 259 1.12 6.32 -12.85
CA PRO A 259 1.08 4.85 -12.83
C PRO A 259 0.77 4.21 -11.46
N PRO A 260 1.32 4.71 -10.32
CA PRO A 260 1.01 4.18 -8.99
C PRO A 260 -0.47 4.27 -8.60
N VAL A 261 -1.18 5.25 -9.15
CA VAL A 261 -2.60 5.53 -8.86
C VAL A 261 -3.49 4.74 -9.81
N LEU A 262 -3.11 4.66 -11.09
CA LEU A 262 -3.87 3.99 -12.15
C LEU A 262 -4.24 2.55 -11.82
N LYS A 263 -3.35 1.79 -11.15
CA LYS A 263 -3.61 0.39 -10.75
C LYS A 263 -4.82 0.21 -9.83
N TYR A 264 -5.26 1.27 -9.15
CA TYR A 264 -6.41 1.26 -8.27
C TYR A 264 -7.68 1.83 -8.92
N ILE A 265 -7.59 2.46 -10.09
CA ILE A 265 -8.73 3.11 -10.75
C ILE A 265 -9.44 2.06 -11.62
N PRO A 266 -10.65 1.61 -11.23
CA PRO A 266 -11.36 0.61 -12.00
C PRO A 266 -12.10 1.29 -13.16
N MET A 267 -11.52 1.25 -14.36
CA MET A 267 -12.24 1.70 -15.56
C MET A 267 -13.52 0.87 -15.76
N ASN A 268 -14.49 1.44 -16.49
CA ASN A 268 -15.70 0.72 -16.83
C ASN A 268 -15.39 -0.50 -17.73
N HIS A 269 -16.26 -1.51 -17.72
CA HIS A 269 -15.97 -2.80 -18.33
C HIS A 269 -15.69 -2.74 -19.84
N GLN A 270 -16.47 -1.94 -20.59
CA GLN A 270 -16.28 -1.79 -22.04
C GLN A 270 -15.38 -0.60 -22.44
N LEU A 271 -14.65 0.01 -21.48
CA LEU A 271 -13.78 1.17 -21.73
C LEU A 271 -14.47 2.27 -22.56
N LEU A 272 -15.73 2.53 -22.21
CA LEU A 272 -16.60 3.48 -22.90
C LEU A 272 -15.97 4.87 -22.89
N ARG A 273 -16.27 5.61 -23.96
CA ARG A 273 -15.86 6.98 -24.15
C ARG A 273 -17.08 7.86 -24.37
N ASP A 274 -16.91 9.15 -24.14
CA ASP A 274 -17.86 10.16 -24.61
C ASP A 274 -17.93 10.15 -26.16
N PRO A 275 -18.96 10.76 -26.78
CA PRO A 275 -19.09 10.80 -28.24
C PRO A 275 -17.91 11.43 -28.97
N GLN A 276 -17.09 12.23 -28.27
CA GLN A 276 -15.87 12.84 -28.81
C GLN A 276 -14.62 11.94 -28.67
N GLY A 277 -14.72 10.81 -27.97
CA GLY A 277 -13.62 9.86 -27.75
C GLY A 277 -12.58 10.29 -26.70
N LYS A 278 -12.78 11.42 -26.01
CA LYS A 278 -11.79 12.07 -25.14
C LYS A 278 -11.95 11.73 -23.67
N VAL A 279 -13.18 11.52 -23.21
CA VAL A 279 -13.48 11.30 -21.79
C VAL A 279 -13.87 9.85 -21.58
N GLY A 280 -13.20 9.18 -20.65
CA GLY A 280 -13.59 7.83 -20.21
C GLY A 280 -14.26 7.83 -18.84
N TYR A 281 -14.76 6.66 -18.45
CA TYR A 281 -15.52 6.48 -17.22
C TYR A 281 -14.83 5.48 -16.29
N PHE A 282 -14.81 5.79 -14.99
CA PHE A 282 -14.30 4.88 -13.96
C PHE A 282 -15.33 4.66 -12.85
N ARG A 283 -15.30 3.48 -12.25
CA ARG A 283 -16.18 3.07 -11.16
C ARG A 283 -15.55 3.45 -9.80
N PRO A 284 -16.26 3.32 -8.66
CA PRO A 284 -15.70 3.67 -7.35
C PRO A 284 -14.32 3.04 -7.08
N ILE A 285 -13.41 3.84 -6.52
CA ILE A 285 -12.05 3.40 -6.21
C ILE A 285 -12.04 2.79 -4.81
N LEU A 286 -11.75 1.50 -4.74
CA LEU A 286 -11.48 0.78 -3.50
C LEU A 286 -9.97 0.70 -3.30
N PHE A 287 -9.48 1.21 -2.17
CA PHE A 287 -8.06 1.25 -1.84
C PHE A 287 -7.77 0.39 -0.60
N PRO A 288 -7.28 -0.84 -0.77
CA PRO A 288 -6.72 -1.64 0.32
C PRO A 288 -5.45 -0.95 0.85
N ASN A 289 -5.55 -0.32 2.02
CA ASN A 289 -4.50 0.53 2.57
C ASN A 289 -3.52 -0.26 3.45
N ASP A 290 -2.53 -0.88 2.81
CA ASP A 290 -1.44 -1.58 3.50
C ASP A 290 -0.32 -0.64 3.97
N PHE A 291 -0.35 0.65 3.61
CA PHE A 291 0.80 1.53 3.78
C PHE A 291 1.23 1.63 5.26
N TRP A 292 0.28 1.66 6.18
CA TRP A 292 0.53 1.77 7.61
C TRP A 292 0.74 0.43 8.32
N GLN A 293 0.73 -0.70 7.61
CA GLN A 293 1.03 -2.00 8.20
C GLN A 293 2.54 -2.15 8.40
N LEU A 294 2.93 -2.29 9.67
CA LEU A 294 4.31 -2.56 10.08
C LEU A 294 4.50 -4.07 10.24
N ARG A 295 5.67 -4.59 9.83
CA ARG A 295 5.96 -6.03 9.95
C ARG A 295 6.00 -6.52 11.39
N GLN A 296 6.34 -5.65 12.34
CA GLN A 296 6.35 -5.95 13.77
C GLN A 296 4.96 -6.28 14.33
N ASN A 297 3.89 -5.81 13.67
CA ASN A 297 2.50 -6.09 14.06
C ASN A 297 1.99 -7.41 13.45
N ALA A 298 2.81 -8.07 12.63
CA ALA A 298 2.50 -9.36 12.06
C ALA A 298 3.05 -10.49 12.95
N PHE A 299 2.34 -11.61 13.01
CA PHE A 299 2.84 -12.84 13.62
C PHE A 299 3.00 -13.95 12.57
N VAL A 300 3.93 -14.86 12.82
CA VAL A 300 4.21 -16.00 11.92
C VAL A 300 3.04 -16.98 11.95
N VAL A 301 2.58 -17.41 10.77
CA VAL A 301 1.58 -18.48 10.67
C VAL A 301 2.32 -19.83 10.67
N ASN A 302 2.01 -20.67 11.65
CA ASN A 302 2.60 -21.99 11.83
C ASN A 302 1.54 -23.01 12.28
N GLU A 303 1.95 -24.26 12.50
CA GLU A 303 1.05 -25.35 12.91
C GLU A 303 0.31 -25.11 14.25
N SER A 304 0.83 -24.26 15.14
CA SER A 304 0.20 -23.95 16.42
C SER A 304 -0.92 -22.90 16.33
N VAL A 305 -0.99 -22.16 15.22
CA VAL A 305 -2.01 -21.13 15.01
C VAL A 305 -3.26 -21.78 14.42
N SER A 306 -4.34 -21.85 15.20
CA SER A 306 -5.62 -22.44 14.80
C SER A 306 -6.65 -21.43 14.29
N GLN A 307 -6.48 -20.15 14.64
CA GLN A 307 -7.37 -19.06 14.24
C GLN A 307 -6.54 -17.84 13.84
N LEU A 308 -7.04 -17.11 12.84
CA LEU A 308 -6.45 -15.90 12.30
C LEU A 308 -7.44 -14.74 12.53
N PRO A 309 -7.27 -13.95 13.60
CA PRO A 309 -8.15 -12.81 13.86
C PRO A 309 -7.93 -11.74 12.80
N LEU A 310 -9.01 -11.17 12.29
CA LEU A 310 -8.99 -10.10 11.30
C LEU A 310 -9.97 -8.99 11.69
N ASN A 311 -9.42 -7.80 11.89
CA ASN A 311 -10.14 -6.55 12.08
C ASN A 311 -10.12 -5.78 10.76
N ILE A 312 -11.29 -5.54 10.18
CA ILE A 312 -11.45 -4.76 8.95
C ILE A 312 -12.04 -3.40 9.30
N HIS A 313 -11.32 -2.34 8.96
CA HIS A 313 -11.80 -0.96 9.02
C HIS A 313 -12.18 -0.48 7.63
N ILE A 314 -13.46 -0.20 7.41
CA ILE A 314 -13.96 0.39 6.17
C ILE A 314 -14.18 1.88 6.39
N GLU A 315 -13.44 2.72 5.68
CA GLU A 315 -13.44 4.18 5.89
C GLU A 315 -13.51 4.97 4.57
N PRO A 316 -14.03 6.21 4.58
CA PRO A 316 -13.82 7.11 3.46
C PRO A 316 -12.42 7.71 3.47
N ILE A 317 -11.84 7.94 2.30
CA ILE A 317 -10.58 8.68 2.15
C ILE A 317 -10.70 9.77 1.08
N ALA A 318 -10.13 10.94 1.34
CA ALA A 318 -10.07 11.99 0.33
C ALA A 318 -9.10 11.60 -0.80
N MET A 319 -9.46 11.91 -2.05
CA MET A 319 -8.65 11.64 -3.25
C MET A 319 -7.18 12.04 -3.11
N TRP A 320 -6.87 13.19 -2.53
CA TRP A 320 -5.48 13.64 -2.37
C TRP A 320 -4.69 12.74 -1.42
N LYS A 321 -5.29 12.25 -0.33
CA LYS A 321 -4.64 11.32 0.62
C LYS A 321 -4.38 9.99 -0.05
N PHE A 322 -5.37 9.47 -0.77
CA PHE A 322 -5.22 8.27 -1.58
C PHE A 322 -4.06 8.40 -2.58
N ASN A 323 -4.01 9.49 -3.35
CA ASN A 323 -2.92 9.74 -4.30
C ASN A 323 -1.55 9.76 -3.60
N THR A 324 -1.45 10.44 -2.46
CA THR A 324 -0.22 10.48 -1.67
C THR A 324 0.19 9.09 -1.19
N PHE A 325 -0.71 8.31 -0.59
CA PHE A 325 -0.41 6.96 -0.11
C PHE A 325 -0.04 6.01 -1.24
N ALA A 326 -0.74 6.05 -2.37
CA ALA A 326 -0.43 5.23 -3.53
C ALA A 326 0.97 5.54 -4.09
N ILE A 327 1.34 6.83 -4.18
CA ILE A 327 2.66 7.25 -4.67
C ILE A 327 3.77 6.87 -3.68
N LEU A 328 3.55 7.10 -2.38
CA LEU A 328 4.54 6.77 -1.34
C LEU A 328 4.77 5.26 -1.25
N ASP A 329 3.71 4.46 -1.24
CA ASP A 329 3.80 3.00 -1.21
C ASP A 329 4.60 2.46 -2.41
N ASP A 330 4.31 2.95 -3.62
CA ASP A 330 5.00 2.54 -4.83
C ASP A 330 6.48 2.97 -4.81
N SER A 331 6.77 4.21 -4.38
CA SER A 331 8.14 4.71 -4.23
C SER A 331 8.95 3.88 -3.22
N MET A 332 8.35 3.51 -2.09
CA MET A 332 9.03 2.67 -1.10
C MET A 332 9.31 1.28 -1.66
N LYS A 333 8.34 0.66 -2.34
CA LYS A 333 8.50 -0.66 -2.99
C LYS A 333 9.58 -0.63 -4.07
N GLN A 334 9.61 0.42 -4.91
CA GLN A 334 10.66 0.60 -5.92
C GLN A 334 12.05 0.71 -5.27
N GLN A 335 12.17 1.48 -4.18
CA GLN A 335 13.45 1.63 -3.48
C GLN A 335 13.88 0.33 -2.78
N MET A 336 12.94 -0.45 -2.24
CA MET A 336 13.23 -1.75 -1.61
C MET A 336 13.65 -2.81 -2.62
N ASN A 337 13.14 -2.74 -3.85
CA ASN A 337 13.45 -3.69 -4.92
C ASN A 337 14.63 -3.24 -5.79
N ASN A 338 15.35 -2.17 -5.43
CA ASN A 338 16.47 -1.66 -6.21
C ASN A 338 17.69 -2.61 -6.10
N PRO A 339 18.15 -3.23 -7.22
CA PRO A 339 19.27 -4.18 -7.21
C PRO A 339 20.62 -3.55 -6.82
N LEU A 340 20.76 -2.23 -6.93
CA LEU A 340 22.00 -1.51 -6.63
C LEU A 340 22.20 -1.18 -5.14
N GLY A 341 21.35 -1.74 -4.27
CA GLY A 341 21.32 -1.40 -2.85
C GLY A 341 20.42 -0.19 -2.61
N GLY A 342 19.18 -0.46 -2.20
CA GLY A 342 18.20 0.56 -1.86
C GLY A 342 17.78 0.52 -0.39
N MET A 343 16.51 0.83 -0.12
CA MET A 343 15.96 0.82 1.24
C MET A 343 15.88 -0.61 1.75
N SER A 344 16.34 -0.88 2.97
CA SER A 344 15.97 -2.13 3.59
C SER A 344 14.50 -2.09 4.04
N ALA A 345 13.86 -3.26 4.15
CA ALA A 345 12.52 -3.34 4.71
C ALA A 345 12.46 -2.81 6.16
N ALA A 346 13.57 -2.87 6.91
CA ALA A 346 13.65 -2.31 8.26
C ALA A 346 13.62 -0.79 8.25
N ASP A 347 14.36 -0.16 7.34
CA ASP A 347 14.36 1.30 7.18
C ASP A 347 12.97 1.81 6.77
N ALA A 348 12.28 1.07 5.88
CA ALA A 348 10.92 1.38 5.46
C ALA A 348 9.92 1.38 6.64
N ASP A 349 10.00 0.36 7.50
CA ASP A 349 9.16 0.27 8.69
C ASP A 349 9.49 1.38 9.70
N GLU A 350 10.76 1.73 9.86
CA GLU A 350 11.18 2.81 10.75
C GLU A 350 10.67 4.17 10.29
N ILE A 351 10.73 4.46 8.99
CA ILE A 351 10.14 5.67 8.41
C ILE A 351 8.64 5.72 8.71
N LYS A 352 7.91 4.63 8.45
CA LYS A 352 6.47 4.55 8.74
C LYS A 352 6.17 4.74 10.22
N ARG A 353 6.96 4.12 11.10
CA ARG A 353 6.85 4.27 12.55
C ARG A 353 7.07 5.71 12.98
N MET A 354 8.09 6.39 12.43
CA MET A 354 8.32 7.81 12.70
C MET A 354 7.12 8.67 12.32
N PHE A 355 6.49 8.42 11.16
CA PHE A 355 5.28 9.14 10.74
C PHE A 355 4.07 8.87 11.65
N LEU A 356 3.94 7.65 12.20
CA LEU A 356 2.83 7.27 13.08
C LEU A 356 3.01 7.77 14.52
N GLU A 357 4.24 7.71 15.04
CA GLU A 357 4.54 7.93 16.47
C GLU A 357 5.07 9.35 16.77
N THR A 358 5.63 10.05 15.78
CA THR A 358 6.19 11.40 15.98
C THR A 358 5.12 12.47 15.86
N ASN A 359 5.23 13.52 16.67
CA ASN A 359 4.39 14.70 16.51
C ASN A 359 4.60 15.31 15.10
N PRO A 360 3.54 15.51 14.30
CA PRO A 360 3.65 16.04 12.93
C PRO A 360 4.36 17.40 12.85
N VAL A 361 4.20 18.27 13.86
CA VAL A 361 4.85 19.57 13.90
C VAL A 361 6.36 19.40 14.04
N LEU A 362 6.80 18.54 14.96
CA LEU A 362 8.22 18.26 15.15
C LEU A 362 8.82 17.63 13.90
N LEU A 363 8.10 16.69 13.28
CA LEU A 363 8.55 16.02 12.06
C LEU A 363 8.75 17.03 10.91
N VAL A 364 7.78 17.92 10.70
CA VAL A 364 7.89 18.98 9.67
C VAL A 364 9.05 19.94 9.99
N THR A 365 9.25 20.30 11.26
CA THR A 365 10.40 21.13 11.65
C THR A 365 11.73 20.45 11.36
N THR A 366 11.88 19.17 11.70
CA THR A 366 13.10 18.40 11.40
C THR A 366 13.37 18.39 9.89
N ILE A 367 12.35 18.10 9.09
CA ILE A 367 12.43 18.09 7.63
C ILE A 367 12.86 19.47 7.09
N ALA A 368 12.26 20.56 7.58
CA ALA A 368 12.56 21.91 7.14
C ALA A 368 13.97 22.36 7.51
N VAL A 369 14.42 22.04 8.72
CA VAL A 369 15.79 22.35 9.17
C VAL A 369 16.81 21.57 8.34
N SER A 370 16.55 20.29 8.06
CA SER A 370 17.41 19.48 7.18
C SER A 370 17.50 20.04 5.76
N LEU A 371 16.40 20.53 5.16
CA LEU A 371 16.44 21.22 3.86
C LEU A 371 17.35 22.43 3.89
N LEU A 372 17.20 23.23 4.92
CA LEU A 372 17.89 24.50 5.03
C LEU A 372 19.39 24.27 5.21
N HIS A 373 19.78 23.24 5.98
CA HIS A 373 21.17 22.78 6.06
C HIS A 373 21.70 22.31 4.70
N SER A 374 21.00 21.40 4.02
CA SER A 374 21.44 20.92 2.70
C SER A 374 21.50 22.03 1.65
N LEU A 375 20.58 23.00 1.71
CA LEU A 375 20.58 24.17 0.83
C LEU A 375 21.77 25.09 1.14
N PHE A 376 22.06 25.36 2.41
CA PHE A 376 23.19 26.19 2.80
C PHE A 376 24.52 25.53 2.48
N GLU A 377 24.66 24.22 2.66
CA GLU A 377 25.84 23.48 2.22
C GLU A 377 26.00 23.56 0.70
N MET A 378 24.94 23.32 -0.08
CA MET A 378 24.99 23.45 -1.54
C MET A 378 25.35 24.88 -1.99
N LEU A 379 24.78 25.91 -1.36
CA LEU A 379 25.07 27.30 -1.66
C LEU A 379 26.50 27.68 -1.24
N ALA A 380 26.99 27.17 -0.11
CA ALA A 380 28.36 27.37 0.33
C ALA A 380 29.35 26.73 -0.65
N PHE A 381 29.14 25.48 -1.07
CA PHE A 381 29.97 24.81 -2.08
C PHE A 381 29.95 25.55 -3.43
N LYS A 382 28.82 26.11 -3.82
CA LYS A 382 28.73 26.88 -5.08
C LYS A 382 29.47 28.22 -4.99
N ASN A 383 29.58 28.82 -3.81
CA ASN A 383 30.26 30.10 -3.59
C ASN A 383 31.77 29.94 -3.33
N ASP A 384 32.22 28.72 -2.99
CA ASP A 384 33.62 28.37 -2.71
C ASP A 384 34.39 27.85 -3.96
N ILE A 385 33.75 27.83 -5.14
CA ILE A 385 34.38 27.49 -6.45
C ILE A 385 34.42 28.75 -7.34
N ALA A 386 34.92 29.86 -6.81
CA ALA A 386 35.20 31.09 -7.55
C ALA A 386 36.66 31.54 -7.37
#